data_AF-A0AAD6RWH7-F1
#
_entry.id   AF-A0AAD6RWH7-F1
#
_cell.length_a   1.000
_cell.length_b   1.000
_cell.length_c   1.000
_cell.angle_alpha   90.00
_cell.angle_beta   90.00
_cell.angle_gamma   90.00
#
_symmetry.space_group_name_H-M   'P 1'
#
loop_
_entity.id
_entity.type
_entity.pdbx_description
1 polymer ?
#
loop_
_entity_poly.entity_id
_entity_poly.type
_entity_poly.pdbx_seq_one_letter_code
_entity_poly.pdbx_strand_id
1 'polypeptide(L)'
;MTKPTTDFGQVDIFQGDCKTYMVPSFARYAVSKYAMNLWTVELQRRLDESLKGAASHKILVTSLHPGAVNTFAHYLPFSRFFHSLFSLFMTSPDDGASTSLFAAASPVVRAEAEKYGGQYMLPVGVLTSSKATRDTEMAAKLWNTTESFLQTLDI
;
A
#
# COMPACT_ATOMS: atom_id res chain seq x y z
N MET A 1 -0.96 26.92 -7.95
CA MET A 1 -1.40 25.80 -7.08
C MET A 1 -0.16 25.17 -6.48
N THR A 2 0.07 25.37 -5.18
CA THR A 2 1.18 24.79 -4.43
C THR A 2 1.04 23.26 -4.42
N LYS A 3 2.12 22.54 -4.74
CA LYS A 3 2.16 21.08 -4.56
C LYS A 3 1.93 20.80 -3.07
N PRO A 4 0.93 20.00 -2.70
CA PRO A 4 0.86 19.48 -1.34
C PRO A 4 2.09 18.61 -1.12
N THR A 5 2.97 19.06 -0.23
CA THR A 5 4.13 18.33 0.25
C THR A 5 3.63 17.25 1.18
N THR A 6 3.41 16.04 0.67
CA THR A 6 3.26 14.84 1.50
C THR A 6 4.61 14.57 2.17
N ASP A 7 4.94 15.35 3.20
CA ASP A 7 6.15 15.20 4.02
C ASP A 7 5.84 14.44 5.30
N PHE A 8 6.26 13.18 5.36
CA PHE A 8 6.07 12.33 6.53
C PHE A 8 7.04 12.63 7.68
N GLY A 9 7.80 13.72 7.63
CA GLY A 9 8.62 14.19 8.75
C GLY A 9 7.82 14.68 9.98
N GLN A 10 6.50 14.84 9.87
CA GLN A 10 5.63 15.26 10.97
C GLN A 10 4.32 14.45 10.98
N VAL A 11 3.76 14.22 12.17
CA VAL A 11 2.50 13.47 12.36
C VAL A 11 1.28 14.25 11.83
N ASP A 12 1.37 15.57 11.76
CA ASP A 12 0.28 16.47 11.34
C ASP A 12 -0.14 16.32 9.87
N ILE A 13 0.62 15.58 9.07
CA ILE A 13 0.29 15.24 7.68
C ILE A 13 -1.09 14.59 7.52
N PHE A 14 -1.56 13.86 8.54
CA PHE A 14 -2.89 13.23 8.52
C PHE A 14 -4.03 14.21 8.83
N GLN A 15 -3.73 15.39 9.39
CA GLN A 15 -4.73 16.33 9.90
C GLN A 15 -4.86 17.60 9.06
N GLY A 16 -3.75 18.20 8.62
CA GLY A 16 -3.72 19.53 7.99
C GLY A 16 -3.94 19.53 6.48
N ASP A 17 -3.06 18.85 5.76
CA ASP A 17 -2.88 19.05 4.31
C ASP A 17 -4.06 18.57 3.46
N CYS A 18 -4.77 17.54 3.94
CA CYS A 18 -5.88 16.94 3.21
C CYS A 18 -7.15 17.81 3.18
N LYS A 19 -7.27 18.84 4.04
CA LYS A 19 -8.47 19.70 4.13
C LYS A 19 -8.70 20.56 2.89
N THR A 20 -7.65 20.83 2.13
CA THR A 20 -7.70 21.70 0.94
C THR A 20 -8.14 20.97 -0.34
N TYR A 21 -8.29 19.65 -0.29
CA TYR A 21 -8.71 18.84 -1.44
C TYR A 21 -10.24 18.82 -1.61
N MET A 22 -10.69 18.61 -2.84
CA MET A 22 -12.12 18.50 -3.18
C MET A 22 -12.86 17.42 -2.39
N VAL A 23 -12.17 16.30 -2.07
CA VAL A 23 -12.70 15.22 -1.23
C VAL A 23 -11.67 14.90 -0.13
N PRO A 24 -11.71 15.61 1.02
CA PRO A 24 -10.69 15.47 2.07
C PRO A 24 -10.55 14.06 2.65
N SER A 25 -11.65 13.30 2.75
CA SER A 25 -11.64 11.92 3.23
C SER A 25 -10.88 10.99 2.30
N PHE A 26 -11.10 11.13 0.99
CA PHE A 26 -10.38 10.35 -0.03
C PHE A 26 -8.91 10.74 -0.09
N ALA A 27 -8.58 12.03 0.07
CA ALA A 27 -7.19 12.49 0.15
C ALA A 27 -6.45 11.86 1.35
N ARG A 28 -7.05 11.86 2.55
CA ARG A 28 -6.48 11.20 3.74
C ARG A 28 -6.28 9.70 3.52
N TYR A 29 -7.26 9.04 2.90
CA TYR A 29 -7.17 7.63 2.54
C TYR A 29 -6.03 7.36 1.55
N ALA A 30 -5.86 8.20 0.52
CA ALA A 30 -4.77 8.07 -0.44
C ALA A 30 -3.39 8.25 0.24
N VAL A 31 -3.27 9.22 1.15
CA VAL A 31 -2.05 9.43 1.95
C VAL A 31 -1.75 8.21 2.83
N SER A 32 -2.75 7.60 3.47
CA SER A 32 -2.51 6.40 4.28
C SER A 32 -2.08 5.20 3.43
N LYS A 33 -2.63 5.02 2.22
CA LYS A 33 -2.17 3.98 1.28
C LYS A 33 -0.78 4.24 0.74
N TYR A 34 -0.42 5.50 0.49
CA TYR A 34 0.94 5.88 0.14
C TYR A 34 1.93 5.57 1.27
N ALA A 35 1.56 5.86 2.53
CA ALA A 35 2.35 5.49 3.70
C ALA A 35 2.57 3.97 3.82
N MET A 36 1.55 3.15 3.58
CA MET A 36 1.70 1.68 3.57
C MET A 36 2.72 1.19 2.53
N ASN A 37 2.76 1.80 1.34
CA ASN A 37 3.73 1.44 0.32
C ASN A 37 5.16 1.83 0.73
N LEU A 38 5.35 3.02 1.29
CA LEU A 38 6.65 3.46 1.84
C LEU A 38 7.11 2.56 2.99
N TRP A 39 6.20 2.22 3.91
CA TRP A 39 6.48 1.29 5.00
C TRP A 39 6.93 -0.08 4.49
N THR A 40 6.29 -0.60 3.44
CA THR A 40 6.65 -1.88 2.81
C THR A 40 8.10 -1.86 2.31
N VAL A 41 8.51 -0.79 1.63
CA VAL A 41 9.87 -0.61 1.10
C VAL A 41 10.89 -0.59 2.24
N GLU A 42 10.65 0.23 3.26
CA GLU A 42 11.58 0.38 4.38
C GLU A 42 11.64 -0.86 5.26
N LEU A 43 10.51 -1.54 5.50
CA LEU A 43 10.47 -2.78 6.25
C LEU A 43 11.25 -3.88 5.54
N GLN A 44 11.10 -4.03 4.22
CA GLN A 44 11.90 -4.99 3.45
C GLN A 44 13.40 -4.67 3.59
N ARG A 45 13.80 -3.41 3.38
CA ARG A 45 15.21 -2.98 3.50
C ARG A 45 15.81 -3.33 4.87
N ARG A 46 15.08 -3.04 5.95
CA ARG A 46 15.53 -3.33 7.33
C ARG A 46 15.62 -4.82 7.62
N LEU A 47 14.68 -5.61 7.09
CA LEU A 47 14.72 -7.06 7.21
C LEU A 47 15.94 -7.64 6.47
N ASP A 48 16.22 -7.18 5.25
CA ASP A 48 17.40 -7.61 4.50
C ASP A 48 18.70 -7.24 5.23
N GLU A 49 18.74 -6.06 5.85
CA GLU A 49 19.90 -5.61 6.62
C GLU A 49 20.11 -6.36 7.94
N SER A 50 19.02 -6.73 8.63
CA SER A 50 19.07 -7.43 9.92
C SER A 50 19.26 -8.94 9.78
N LEU A 51 18.77 -9.53 8.69
CA LEU A 51 18.83 -10.98 8.42
C LEU A 51 19.98 -11.38 7.48
N LYS A 52 20.98 -10.51 7.28
CA LYS A 52 22.14 -10.71 6.41
C LYS A 52 22.66 -12.16 6.42
N GLY A 53 22.86 -12.72 5.23
CA GLY A 53 23.29 -14.11 5.03
C GLY A 53 22.14 -15.02 4.57
N ALA A 54 22.19 -16.31 4.91
CA ALA A 54 21.23 -17.33 4.44
C ALA A 54 19.77 -17.09 4.90
N ALA A 55 19.50 -16.05 5.70
CA ALA A 55 18.19 -15.71 6.22
C ALA A 55 17.53 -14.48 5.56
N SER A 56 18.25 -13.70 4.74
CA SER A 56 17.76 -12.42 4.18
C SER A 56 16.43 -12.58 3.43
N HIS A 57 16.23 -13.71 2.76
CA HIS A 57 15.04 -13.98 1.94
C HIS A 57 13.95 -14.81 2.64
N LYS A 58 14.08 -15.04 3.96
CA LYS A 58 13.06 -15.82 4.70
C LYS A 58 11.76 -15.04 4.84
N ILE A 59 11.85 -13.73 5.06
CA ILE A 59 10.69 -12.86 5.19
C ILE A 59 10.63 -11.96 3.96
N LEU A 60 9.48 -11.97 3.28
CA LEU A 60 9.22 -11.15 2.11
C LEU A 60 8.10 -10.19 2.44
N VAL A 61 8.34 -8.90 2.21
CA VAL A 61 7.37 -7.83 2.43
C VAL A 61 7.06 -7.20 1.09
N THR A 62 5.78 -7.16 0.74
CA THR A 62 5.31 -6.64 -0.55
C THR A 62 3.95 -5.97 -0.36
N SER A 63 3.67 -4.98 -1.19
CA SER A 63 2.42 -4.23 -1.19
C SER A 63 1.69 -4.46 -2.50
N LEU A 64 0.36 -4.32 -2.51
CA LEU A 64 -0.44 -4.62 -3.70
C LEU A 64 -1.71 -3.79 -3.81
N HIS A 65 -2.23 -3.73 -5.03
CA HIS A 65 -3.54 -3.21 -5.39
C HIS A 65 -4.45 -4.37 -5.83
N PRO A 66 -5.63 -4.57 -5.22
CA PRO A 66 -6.53 -5.66 -5.60
C PRO A 66 -7.26 -5.41 -6.94
N GLY A 67 -7.21 -4.17 -7.43
CA GLY A 67 -7.95 -3.73 -8.62
C GLY A 67 -9.10 -2.80 -8.22
N ALA A 68 -9.88 -2.37 -9.20
CA ALA A 68 -11.13 -1.68 -8.90
C ALA A 68 -12.15 -2.72 -8.45
N VAL A 69 -12.13 -3.12 -7.18
CA VAL A 69 -13.02 -4.18 -6.65
C VAL A 69 -14.36 -3.59 -6.23
N ASN A 70 -15.46 -4.18 -6.67
CA ASN A 70 -16.79 -3.76 -6.27
C ASN A 70 -17.11 -4.24 -4.84
N THR A 71 -16.81 -3.40 -3.85
CA THR A 71 -17.07 -3.69 -2.43
C THR A 71 -18.32 -2.97 -1.90
N PHE A 72 -19.00 -2.15 -2.70
CA PHE A 72 -20.03 -1.24 -2.20
C PHE A 72 -21.39 -1.35 -2.89
N ALA A 73 -21.51 -1.95 -4.07
CA ALA A 73 -22.79 -2.03 -4.78
C ALA A 73 -23.90 -2.70 -3.98
N HIS A 74 -23.56 -3.63 -3.09
CA HIS A 74 -24.51 -4.32 -2.22
C HIS A 74 -25.13 -3.43 -1.14
N TYR A 75 -24.51 -2.30 -0.80
CA TYR A 75 -25.02 -1.33 0.18
C TYR A 75 -25.88 -0.23 -0.46
N LEU A 76 -26.00 -0.19 -1.79
CA LEU A 76 -26.81 0.79 -2.51
C LEU A 76 -28.27 0.30 -2.69
N PRO A 77 -29.26 1.23 -2.72
CA PRO A 77 -30.62 0.88 -3.11
C PRO A 77 -30.62 0.32 -4.54
N PHE A 78 -31.50 -0.63 -4.86
CA PHE A 78 -31.47 -1.33 -6.16
C PHE A 78 -30.13 -2.04 -6.46
N SER A 79 -29.60 -2.75 -5.46
CA SER A 79 -28.29 -3.44 -5.53
C SER A 79 -28.05 -4.26 -6.80
N ARG A 80 -29.06 -4.93 -7.36
CA ARG A 80 -28.94 -5.67 -8.64
C ARG A 80 -28.59 -4.77 -9.83
N PHE A 81 -29.21 -3.60 -9.91
CA PHE A 81 -28.95 -2.63 -10.98
C PHE A 81 -27.54 -2.05 -10.84
N PHE A 82 -27.15 -1.61 -9.65
CA PHE A 82 -25.82 -1.07 -9.40
C PHE A 82 -24.73 -2.14 -9.54
N HIS A 83 -24.99 -3.38 -9.14
CA HIS A 83 -24.04 -4.47 -9.35
C HIS A 83 -23.80 -4.72 -10.85
N SER A 84 -24.86 -4.71 -11.67
CA SER A 84 -24.73 -4.82 -13.13
C SER A 84 -24.03 -3.61 -13.76
N LEU A 85 -24.25 -2.41 -13.23
CA LEU A 85 -23.60 -1.19 -13.73
C LEU A 85 -22.11 -1.18 -13.39
N PHE A 86 -21.75 -1.54 -12.16
CA PHE A 86 -20.37 -1.54 -11.70
C PHE A 86 -19.57 -2.74 -12.19
N SER A 87 -20.20 -3.89 -12.49
CA SER A 87 -19.50 -5.05 -13.07
C SER A 87 -18.87 -4.79 -14.43
N LEU A 88 -19.24 -3.70 -15.13
CA LEU A 88 -18.58 -3.30 -16.37
C LEU A 88 -17.18 -2.70 -16.16
N PHE A 89 -16.91 -2.13 -14.98
CA PHE A 89 -15.69 -1.39 -14.70
C PHE A 89 -14.93 -1.89 -13.47
N MET A 90 -15.55 -2.80 -12.70
CA MET A 90 -15.04 -3.27 -11.42
C MET A 90 -15.03 -4.80 -11.36
N THR A 91 -13.97 -5.34 -10.76
CA THR A 91 -13.81 -6.78 -10.52
C THR A 91 -14.61 -7.25 -9.31
N SER A 92 -14.95 -8.54 -9.28
CA SER A 92 -15.56 -9.18 -8.11
C SER A 92 -14.58 -9.23 -6.94
N PRO A 93 -15.06 -9.36 -5.68
CA PRO A 93 -14.18 -9.60 -4.53
C PRO A 93 -13.30 -10.84 -4.69
N ASP A 94 -13.85 -11.92 -5.25
CA ASP A 94 -13.13 -13.17 -5.49
C ASP A 94 -11.97 -12.96 -6.46
N ASP A 95 -12.23 -12.29 -7.59
CA ASP A 95 -11.18 -11.95 -8.56
C ASP A 95 -10.16 -10.98 -7.96
N GLY A 96 -10.63 -9.99 -7.18
CA GLY A 96 -9.77 -9.02 -6.51
C GLY A 96 -8.81 -9.63 -5.49
N ALA A 97 -9.15 -10.78 -4.91
CA ALA A 97 -8.29 -11.52 -3.99
C ALA A 97 -7.10 -12.19 -4.70
N SER A 98 -7.16 -12.37 -6.02
CA SER A 98 -6.14 -13.10 -6.80
C SER A 98 -4.73 -12.57 -6.58
N THR A 99 -4.56 -11.26 -6.51
CA THR A 99 -3.23 -10.64 -6.30
C THR A 99 -2.68 -10.93 -4.91
N SER A 100 -3.54 -10.91 -3.89
CA SER A 100 -3.17 -11.27 -2.52
C SER A 100 -2.79 -12.74 -2.42
N LEU A 101 -3.57 -13.63 -3.05
CA LEU A 101 -3.26 -15.05 -3.11
C LEU A 101 -1.96 -15.31 -3.86
N PHE A 102 -1.74 -14.63 -4.99
CA PHE A 102 -0.49 -14.72 -5.73
C PHE A 102 0.70 -14.28 -4.88
N ALA A 103 0.63 -13.09 -4.27
CA ALA A 103 1.70 -12.56 -3.43
C ALA A 103 2.02 -13.46 -2.21
N ALA A 104 0.99 -14.04 -1.59
CA ALA A 104 1.16 -14.83 -0.37
C ALA A 104 1.56 -16.29 -0.63
N ALA A 105 1.00 -16.93 -1.68
CA ALA A 105 1.05 -18.37 -1.84
C ALA A 105 1.76 -18.84 -3.12
N SER A 106 2.06 -17.96 -4.08
CA SER A 106 2.72 -18.38 -5.32
C SER A 106 4.17 -18.80 -5.06
N PRO A 107 4.59 -20.01 -5.46
CA PRO A 107 5.99 -20.42 -5.38
C PRO A 107 6.92 -19.50 -6.17
N VAL A 108 6.41 -18.87 -7.25
CA VAL A 108 7.17 -17.91 -8.08
C VAL A 108 7.59 -16.70 -7.26
N VAL A 109 6.70 -16.19 -6.40
CA VAL A 109 7.01 -15.03 -5.55
C VAL A 109 8.13 -15.35 -4.56
N ARG A 110 8.18 -16.60 -4.07
CA ARG A 110 9.27 -17.07 -3.22
C ARG A 110 10.55 -17.30 -4.00
N ALA A 111 10.47 -17.92 -5.17
CA ALA A 111 11.62 -18.22 -6.02
C ALA A 111 12.31 -16.94 -6.54
N GLU A 112 11.53 -15.88 -6.75
CA GLU A 112 11.99 -14.58 -7.22
C GLU A 112 11.92 -13.53 -6.10
N ALA A 113 12.28 -13.89 -4.86
CA ALA A 113 12.14 -13.03 -3.68
C ALA A 113 12.75 -11.62 -3.86
N GLU A 114 13.95 -11.53 -4.47
CA GLU A 114 14.62 -10.25 -4.76
C GLU A 114 13.80 -9.34 -5.67
N LYS A 115 13.02 -9.92 -6.59
CA LYS A 115 12.18 -9.19 -7.53
C LYS A 115 10.89 -8.70 -6.89
N TYR A 116 10.35 -9.41 -5.90
CA TYR A 116 9.05 -9.10 -5.30
C TYR A 116 9.15 -8.34 -3.96
N GLY A 117 10.31 -8.38 -3.32
CA GLY A 117 10.57 -7.71 -2.04
C GLY A 117 10.55 -6.19 -2.17
N GLY A 118 9.84 -5.53 -1.25
CA GLY A 118 9.71 -4.08 -1.21
C GLY A 118 8.97 -3.49 -2.42
N GLN A 119 8.36 -4.34 -3.27
CA GLN A 119 7.67 -3.89 -4.48
C GLN A 119 6.19 -3.61 -4.25
N TYR A 120 5.59 -2.99 -5.27
CA TYR A 120 4.16 -2.77 -5.39
C TYR A 120 3.59 -3.56 -6.57
N MET A 121 2.60 -4.41 -6.31
CA MET A 121 1.93 -5.22 -7.32
C MET A 121 0.59 -4.62 -7.73
N LEU A 122 0.36 -4.55 -9.03
CA LEU A 122 -0.95 -4.34 -9.63
C LEU A 122 -1.70 -5.68 -9.74
N PRO A 123 -3.00 -5.65 -10.07
CA PRO A 123 -3.78 -6.86 -10.30
C PRO A 123 -3.08 -7.86 -11.21
N VAL A 124 -3.31 -9.14 -10.94
CA VAL A 124 -2.69 -10.26 -11.69
C VAL A 124 -1.16 -10.32 -11.50
N GLY A 125 -0.66 -9.83 -10.35
CA GLY A 125 0.75 -10.00 -9.95
C GLY A 125 1.75 -9.17 -10.76
N VAL A 126 1.27 -8.14 -11.47
CA VAL A 126 2.12 -7.28 -12.31
C VAL A 126 2.90 -6.32 -11.41
N LEU A 127 4.23 -6.42 -11.41
CA LEU A 127 5.06 -5.47 -10.67
C LEU A 127 5.05 -4.11 -11.36
N THR A 128 4.95 -3.06 -10.56
CA THR A 128 5.13 -1.70 -11.03
C THR A 128 6.01 -0.92 -10.08
N SER A 129 6.81 -0.03 -10.65
CA SER A 129 7.54 0.94 -9.86
C SER A 129 6.58 2.08 -9.49
N SER A 130 6.18 2.14 -8.22
CA SER A 130 5.43 3.28 -7.70
C SER A 130 6.40 4.41 -7.32
N LYS A 131 5.90 5.63 -7.14
CA LYS A 131 6.72 6.71 -6.58
C LYS A 131 7.28 6.33 -5.21
N ALA A 132 6.48 5.63 -4.39
CA ALA A 132 6.89 5.15 -3.07
C ALA A 132 8.05 4.16 -3.15
N THR A 133 8.03 3.24 -4.12
CA THR A 133 9.10 2.23 -4.28
C THR A 133 10.43 2.82 -4.76
N ARG A 134 10.46 4.11 -5.11
CA ARG A 134 11.66 4.85 -5.53
C ARG A 134 12.13 5.89 -4.51
N ASP A 135 11.31 6.20 -3.51
CA ASP A 135 11.54 7.30 -2.56
C ASP A 135 11.96 6.76 -1.19
N THR A 136 13.18 6.22 -1.14
CA THR A 136 13.74 5.59 0.07
C THR A 136 13.96 6.61 1.20
N GLU A 137 14.25 7.87 0.87
CA GLU A 137 14.38 8.95 1.85
C GLU A 137 13.03 9.20 2.54
N MET A 138 11.95 9.32 1.76
CA MET A 138 10.61 9.49 2.33
C MET A 138 10.17 8.25 3.14
N ALA A 139 10.56 7.05 2.71
CA ALA A 139 10.27 5.82 3.44
C ALA A 139 10.96 5.79 4.81
N ALA A 140 12.23 6.18 4.88
CA ALA A 140 12.97 6.32 6.14
C ALA A 140 12.37 7.42 7.04
N LYS A 141 11.97 8.56 6.46
CA LYS A 141 11.29 9.63 7.21
C LYS A 141 9.99 9.14 7.84
N LEU A 142 9.13 8.49 7.06
CA LEU A 142 7.89 7.90 7.56
C LEU A 142 8.15 6.94 8.73
N TRP A 143 9.14 6.07 8.60
CA TRP A 143 9.48 5.10 9.64
C TRP A 143 9.87 5.80 10.94
N ASN A 144 10.82 6.74 10.89
CA ASN A 144 11.31 7.44 12.07
C ASN A 144 10.21 8.25 12.77
N THR A 145 9.35 8.90 12.00
CA THR A 145 8.17 9.60 12.54
C THR A 145 7.19 8.62 13.20
N THR A 146 6.98 7.45 12.60
CA THR A 146 6.10 6.41 13.17
C THR A 146 6.66 5.88 14.48
N GLU A 147 7.94 5.51 14.55
CA GLU A 147 8.60 5.06 15.79
C GLU A 147 8.54 6.13 16.88
N SER A 148 8.87 7.38 16.54
CA SER A 148 8.84 8.50 17.47
C SER A 148 7.43 8.74 18.01
N PHE A 149 6.41 8.67 17.13
CA PHE A 149 5.01 8.80 17.54
C PHE A 149 4.57 7.65 18.46
N LEU A 150 4.89 6.40 18.12
CA LEU A 150 4.55 5.24 18.96
C LEU A 150 5.18 5.35 20.36
N GLN A 151 6.41 5.85 20.48
CA GLN A 151 7.03 6.12 21.79
C GLN A 151 6.26 7.14 22.63
N THR A 152 5.56 8.10 22.01
CA THR A 152 4.68 9.03 22.75
C THR A 152 3.41 8.37 23.29
N LEU A 153 3.02 7.21 22.74
CA LEU A 153 1.83 6.48 23.13
C LEU A 153 2.08 5.46 24.26
N ASP A 154 3.33 5.31 24.72
CA ASP A 154 3.74 4.37 25.79
C ASP A 154 3.32 2.91 25.52
N ILE A 155 3.44 2.48 24.25
CA ILE A 155 3.17 1.11 23.78
C ILE A 155 4.39 0.46 23.15
#